data_AF-A0A915AGC5-F1
#
_entry.id   AF-A0A915AGC5-F1
#
_cell.length_a   1.000
_cell.length_b   1.000
_cell.length_c   1.000
_cell.angle_alpha   90.00
_cell.angle_beta   90.00
_cell.angle_gamma   90.00
#
_symmetry.space_group_name_H-M   'P 1'
#
loop_
_entity.id
_entity.type
_entity.pdbx_description
1 polymer ?
#
loop_
_entity_poly.entity_id
_entity_poly.type
_entity_poly.pdbx_seq_one_letter_code
_entity_poly.pdbx_strand_id
1 'polypeptide(L)'
;RMQRRNIVRYCVLSQALVFRDISMRVRKRFPTMDTLVAAGFMMQHEKEKYDEIQYRYAKYWMPFQWALAVCQEARNQQKIASDILLQKIGE
;
A
#
# COMPACT_ATOMS: atom_id res chain seq x y z
N ARG A 1 0.71 -17.29 -1.10
CA ARG A 1 2.00 -16.65 -1.50
C ARG A 1 1.80 -15.23 -2.02
N MET A 2 0.92 -15.00 -3.00
CA MET A 2 0.69 -13.67 -3.59
C MET A 2 0.17 -12.63 -2.58
N GLN A 3 -0.85 -12.96 -1.78
CA GLN A 3 -1.42 -12.06 -0.76
C GLN A 3 -0.35 -11.52 0.21
N ARG A 4 0.53 -12.38 0.74
CA ARG A 4 1.64 -11.96 1.62
C ARG A 4 2.58 -10.97 0.94
N ARG A 5 2.91 -11.17 -0.34
CA ARG A 5 3.76 -10.25 -1.11
C ARG A 5 3.07 -8.91 -1.31
N ASN A 6 1.77 -8.92 -1.60
CA ASN A 6 0.99 -7.70 -1.76
C ASN A 6 0.89 -6.90 -0.46
N ILE A 7 0.62 -7.55 0.67
CA ILE A 7 0.59 -6.91 2.00
C ILE A 7 1.91 -6.16 2.25
N VAL A 8 3.05 -6.84 2.11
CA VAL A 8 4.37 -6.22 2.31
C VAL A 8 4.62 -5.09 1.29
N ARG A 9 4.29 -5.31 0.01
CA ARG A 9 4.46 -4.30 -1.03
C ARG A 9 3.67 -3.03 -0.72
N TYR A 10 2.45 -3.15 -0.21
CA TYR A 10 1.66 -1.99 0.19
C TYR A 10 2.26 -1.23 1.37
N CYS A 11 2.80 -1.92 2.38
CA CYS A 11 3.53 -1.27 3.47
C CYS A 11 4.75 -0.49 2.94
N VAL A 12 5.51 -1.09 2.04
CA VAL A 12 6.69 -0.44 1.41
C VAL A 12 6.26 0.70 0.49
N LEU A 13 5.14 0.58 -0.22
CA LEU A 13 4.59 1.66 -1.04
C LEU A 13 4.22 2.87 -0.19
N SER A 14 3.57 2.67 0.97
CA SER A 14 3.30 3.76 1.91
C SER A 14 4.58 4.46 2.37
N GLN A 15 5.59 3.67 2.76
CA GLN A 15 6.90 4.20 3.14
C GLN A 15 7.55 5.01 1.99
N ALA A 16 7.50 4.50 0.76
CA ALA A 16 8.03 5.20 -0.41
C ALA A 16 7.31 6.53 -0.67
N LEU A 17 5.99 6.57 -0.51
CA LEU A 17 5.21 7.80 -0.67
C LEU A 17 5.58 8.86 0.38
N VAL A 18 5.74 8.45 1.65
CA VAL A 18 6.18 9.35 2.74
C VAL A 18 7.60 9.86 2.46
N PHE A 19 8.54 8.96 2.15
CA PHE A 19 9.92 9.33 1.89
C PHE A 19 10.09 10.22 0.65
N ARG A 20 9.24 10.07 -0.37
CA ARG A 20 9.19 10.97 -1.52
C ARG A 20 8.93 12.42 -1.11
N ASP A 21 8.15 12.65 -0.06
CA ASP A 21 7.78 14.00 0.38
C ASP A 21 8.75 14.59 1.41
N ILE A 22 9.42 13.76 2.23
CA ILE A 22 10.38 14.24 3.25
C ILE A 22 11.86 14.15 2.84
N SER A 23 12.21 13.40 1.78
CA SER A 23 13.60 13.21 1.35
C SER A 23 13.81 13.61 -0.10
N MET A 24 14.62 14.65 -0.33
CA MET A 24 14.97 15.14 -1.67
C MET A 24 15.65 14.08 -2.53
N ARG A 25 16.43 13.17 -1.94
CA ARG A 25 17.07 12.06 -2.68
C ARG A 25 16.03 11.09 -3.22
N VAL A 26 15.03 10.76 -2.40
CA VAL A 26 13.94 9.86 -2.81
C VAL A 26 13.02 10.54 -3.81
N ARG A 27 12.69 11.83 -3.61
CA ARG A 27 11.92 12.62 -4.59
C ARG A 27 12.59 12.69 -5.96
N LYS A 28 13.92 12.84 -6.02
CA LYS A 28 14.67 12.82 -7.29
C LYS A 28 14.62 11.46 -7.97
N ARG A 29 14.64 10.37 -7.19
CA ARG A 29 14.56 8.99 -7.73
C ARG A 29 13.15 8.63 -8.19
N PHE A 30 12.13 9.10 -7.46
CA PHE A 30 10.72 8.81 -7.74
C PHE A 30 9.92 10.12 -7.84
N PRO A 31 10.08 10.92 -8.90
CA PRO A 31 9.45 12.22 -9.02
C PRO A 31 7.93 12.16 -9.18
N THR A 32 7.42 11.12 -9.85
CA THR A 32 5.99 10.94 -10.17
C THR A 32 5.48 9.58 -9.69
N MET A 33 4.15 9.43 -9.61
CA MET A 33 3.55 8.13 -9.32
C MET A 33 3.89 7.08 -10.39
N ASP A 34 4.04 7.47 -11.65
CA ASP A 34 4.43 6.54 -12.73
C ASP A 34 5.81 5.92 -12.49
N THR A 35 6.75 6.66 -11.90
CA THR A 35 8.05 6.09 -11.54
C THR A 35 7.97 5.07 -10.40
N LEU A 36 6.98 5.18 -9.51
CA LEU A 36 6.69 4.16 -8.50
C LEU A 36 6.04 2.92 -9.13
N VAL A 37 5.21 3.11 -10.16
CA VAL A 37 4.64 2.01 -10.94
C VAL A 37 5.71 1.26 -11.71
N ALA A 38 6.55 1.98 -12.45
CA ALA A 38 7.66 1.40 -13.22
C ALA A 38 8.67 0.65 -12.34
N ALA A 39 8.90 1.12 -11.11
CA ALA A 39 9.74 0.45 -10.12
C ALA A 39 9.08 -0.74 -9.41
N GLY A 40 7.79 -1.00 -9.67
CA GLY A 40 7.05 -2.15 -9.13
C GLY A 40 6.55 -1.98 -7.69
N PHE A 41 6.56 -0.77 -7.14
CA PHE A 41 5.95 -0.49 -5.82
C PHE A 41 4.42 -0.44 -5.92
N MET A 42 3.89 0.06 -7.03
CA MET A 42 2.47 0.22 -7.31
C MET A 42 2.14 -0.45 -8.66
N MET A 43 0.95 -1.04 -8.79
CA MET A 43 0.46 -1.56 -10.08
C MET A 43 -0.35 -0.49 -10.81
N GLN A 44 -0.49 -0.60 -12.14
CA GLN A 44 -1.21 0.40 -12.94
C GLN A 44 -2.64 0.63 -12.45
N HIS A 45 -3.40 -0.45 -12.20
CA HIS A 45 -4.77 -0.37 -11.69
C HIS A 45 -4.86 0.18 -10.25
N GLU A 46 -3.77 0.13 -9.48
CA GLU A 46 -3.72 0.74 -8.15
C GLU A 46 -3.48 2.24 -8.25
N LYS A 47 -2.67 2.67 -9.23
CA LYS A 47 -2.49 4.09 -9.55
C LYS A 47 -3.80 4.73 -9.99
N GLU A 48 -4.58 4.05 -10.83
CA GLU A 48 -5.90 4.54 -11.25
C GLU A 48 -6.81 4.80 -10.04
N LYS A 49 -6.94 3.82 -9.13
CA LYS A 49 -7.69 3.99 -7.87
C LYS A 49 -7.11 5.08 -6.98
N TYR A 50 -5.79 5.22 -6.95
CA TYR A 50 -5.12 6.28 -6.20
C TYR A 50 -5.50 7.65 -6.75
N ASP A 51 -5.47 7.83 -8.07
CA ASP A 51 -5.73 9.11 -8.76
C ASP A 51 -7.24 9.48 -8.74
N GLU A 52 -8.13 8.50 -8.75
CA GLU A 52 -9.58 8.69 -8.63
C GLU A 52 -9.97 9.43 -7.32
N ILE A 53 -9.25 9.17 -6.22
CA ILE A 53 -9.55 9.83 -4.95
C ILE A 53 -9.01 11.26 -4.94
N GLN A 54 -9.94 12.20 -5.06
CA GLN A 54 -9.71 13.63 -4.85
C GLN A 54 -9.68 13.92 -3.34
N TYR A 55 -8.48 14.10 -2.78
CA TYR A 55 -8.27 14.40 -1.37
C TYR A 55 -7.25 15.52 -1.20
N ARG A 56 -7.50 16.44 -0.27
CA ARG A 56 -6.66 17.62 -0.04
C ARG A 56 -5.28 17.26 0.53
N TYR A 57 -5.22 16.20 1.33
CA TYR A 57 -3.98 15.79 2.00
C TYR A 57 -3.31 14.63 1.29
N ALA A 58 -2.05 14.38 1.63
CA ALA A 58 -1.31 13.27 1.07
C ALA A 58 -1.92 11.92 1.49
N LYS A 59 -2.02 11.00 0.53
CA LYS A 59 -2.76 9.73 0.67
C LYS A 59 -1.86 8.57 1.12
N TYR A 60 -0.96 8.79 2.08
CA TYR A 60 -0.02 7.75 2.56
C TYR A 60 -0.72 6.58 3.25
N TRP A 61 -1.91 6.83 3.81
CA TRP A 61 -2.73 5.82 4.48
C TRP A 61 -3.34 4.81 3.49
N MET A 62 -3.44 5.16 2.21
CA MET A 62 -4.20 4.38 1.23
C MET A 62 -3.60 2.98 0.99
N PRO A 63 -2.29 2.81 0.81
CA PRO A 63 -1.70 1.46 0.72
C PRO A 63 -1.91 0.64 2.00
N PHE A 64 -1.86 1.24 3.19
CA PHE A 64 -2.17 0.51 4.42
C PHE A 64 -3.61 0.00 4.44
N GLN A 65 -4.57 0.82 3.99
CA GLN A 65 -5.95 0.39 3.86
C GLN A 65 -6.11 -0.78 2.87
N TRP A 66 -5.39 -0.77 1.75
CA TRP A 66 -5.37 -1.90 0.82
C TRP A 66 -4.74 -3.15 1.44
N ALA A 67 -3.69 -3.01 2.25
CA ALA A 67 -3.08 -4.13 2.96
C ALA A 67 -4.07 -4.77 3.96
N LEU A 68 -4.79 -3.95 4.73
CA LEU A 68 -5.82 -4.42 5.67
C LEU A 68 -6.97 -5.11 4.93
N ALA A 69 -7.41 -4.58 3.78
CA ALA A 69 -8.42 -5.24 2.95
C ALA A 69 -7.98 -6.64 2.48
N VAL A 70 -6.71 -6.81 2.09
CA VAL A 70 -6.15 -8.13 1.75
C VAL A 70 -6.11 -9.06 2.97
N CYS A 71 -5.81 -8.54 4.16
CA CYS A 71 -5.87 -9.32 5.41
C CYS A 71 -7.29 -9.79 5.72
N GLN A 72 -8.29 -8.92 5.56
CA GLN A 72 -9.70 -9.28 5.72
C GLN A 72 -10.12 -10.37 4.75
N GLU A 73 -9.73 -10.25 3.47
CA GLU A 73 -9.99 -11.28 2.46
C GLU A 73 -9.30 -12.61 2.83
N ALA A 74 -8.06 -12.56 3.32
CA ALA A 74 -7.35 -13.75 3.79
C ALA A 74 -8.04 -14.41 4.99
N ARG A 75 -8.66 -13.64 5.88
CA ARG A 75 -9.48 -14.17 6.99
C ARG A 75 -10.76 -14.83 6.49
N ASN A 76 -11.44 -14.23 5.51
CA ASN A 76 -12.64 -14.80 4.88
C ASN A 76 -12.32 -16.12 4.16
N GLN A 77 -11.11 -16.23 3.59
CA GLN A 77 -10.59 -17.46 2.98
C GLN A 77 -10.01 -18.45 4.01
N GLN A 78 -10.21 -18.22 5.31
CA GLN A 78 -9.70 -19.03 6.42
C GLN A 78 -8.18 -19.26 6.41
N LYS A 79 -7.41 -18.36 5.77
CA LYS A 79 -5.94 -18.40 5.79
C LYS A 79 -5.35 -17.77 7.05
N ILE A 80 -6.10 -16.88 7.69
CA ILE A 80 -5.82 -16.37 9.05
C ILE A 80 -6.70 -17.16 10.00
N ALA A 81 -6.10 -17.77 11.03
CA ALA A 81 -6.75 -18.81 11.82
C ALA A 81 -7.85 -18.29 12.76
N SER A 82 -7.82 -17.02 13.16
CA SER A 82 -8.85 -16.45 14.05
C SER A 82 -9.00 -14.94 13.87
N ASP A 83 -10.14 -14.42 14.32
CA ASP A 83 -10.41 -12.98 14.32
C ASP A 83 -9.47 -12.22 15.26
N ILE A 84 -9.04 -12.86 16.36
CA ILE A 84 -8.04 -12.30 17.27
C ILE A 84 -6.71 -12.06 16.54
N LEU A 85 -6.27 -13.00 15.70
CA LEU A 85 -5.05 -12.81 14.91
C LEU A 85 -5.20 -11.73 13.84
N LEU A 86 -6.40 -11.56 13.27
CA LEU A 86 -6.67 -10.47 12.35
C LEU A 86 -6.65 -9.11 13.08
N GLN A 87 -7.27 -9.03 14.25
CA GLN A 87 -7.30 -7.80 15.06
C GLN A 87 -5.89 -7.33 15.41
N LYS A 88 -5.01 -8.25 15.82
CA LYS A 88 -3.59 -7.97 16.11
C LYS A 88 -2.80 -7.39 14.93
N ILE A 89 -3.28 -7.51 13.68
CA ILE A 89 -2.61 -6.92 12.51
C ILE A 89 -2.92 -5.42 12.39
N GLY A 90 -4.08 -4.99 12.91
CA GLY A 90 -4.50 -3.58 12.88
C GLY A 90 -4.16 -2.79 14.15
N GLU A 91 -3.68 -3.47 15.20
CA GLU A 91 -3.11 -2.87 16.42
C GLU A 91 -1.71 -2.31 16.17
#